data_AF-A0AA91GMA2-F1
#
_entry.id   AF-A0AA91GMA2-F1
#
_cell.length_a   1.000
_cell.length_b   1.000
_cell.length_c   1.000
_cell.angle_alpha   90.00
_cell.angle_beta   90.00
_cell.angle_gamma   90.00
#
_symmetry.space_group_name_H-M   'P 1'
#
loop_
_entity.id
_entity.type
_entity.pdbx_description
1 polymer ?
#
loop_
_entity_poly.entity_id
_entity_poly.type
_entity_poly.pdbx_seq_one_letter_code
_entity_poly.pdbx_strand_id
1 'polypeptide(L)'
;MRKSKVSTKIDADYVNQKYIKFLSSISIEFRFSLNCLLSWIHLWRQSRFDHNATLQAFEIVEQHTELQTLLLEQLLNWRLAPYEIDPHASSVSLNVDFHYQKLRKFQYSLAIEFKSCLNRTSHLTQLWRQGQLDRSATIVALKEIEQNAKRQSQLLEKLLNWDFAPHEDHELSHELSIKA
;
A
#
# COMPACT_ATOMS: atom_id res chain seq x y z
N MET A 1 31.31 23.66 22.14
CA MET A 1 31.11 22.19 22.13
C MET A 1 30.47 21.80 20.80
N ARG A 2 31.16 20.97 20.00
CA ARG A 2 30.70 20.52 18.68
C ARG A 2 29.52 19.56 18.86
N LYS A 3 28.38 19.83 18.21
CA LYS A 3 27.32 18.81 18.04
C LYS A 3 27.96 17.64 17.29
N SER A 4 28.15 16.51 17.96
CA SER A 4 28.57 15.28 17.30
C SER A 4 27.50 14.95 16.26
N LYS A 5 27.87 15.07 14.99
CA LYS A 5 27.04 14.63 13.87
C LYS A 5 27.02 13.10 13.98
N VAL A 6 26.03 12.55 14.67
CA VAL A 6 25.81 11.11 14.76
C VAL A 6 25.68 10.61 13.32
N SER A 7 26.70 9.91 12.85
CA SER A 7 26.72 9.30 11.53
C SER A 7 25.94 7.99 11.64
N THR A 8 24.62 8.03 11.39
CA THR A 8 23.78 6.83 11.26
C THR A 8 24.08 6.15 9.94
N LYS A 9 25.04 5.22 9.94
CA LYS A 9 25.44 4.42 8.77
C LYS A 9 24.58 3.16 8.73
N ILE A 10 24.01 2.83 7.58
CA ILE A 10 23.27 1.57 7.37
C ILE A 10 23.62 1.05 5.99
N ASP A 11 23.92 -0.24 5.91
CA ASP A 11 24.10 -0.96 4.65
C ASP A 11 22.80 -0.94 3.83
N ALA A 12 22.88 -0.44 2.59
CA ALA A 12 21.77 -0.41 1.65
C ALA A 12 21.16 -1.78 1.40
N ASP A 13 22.00 -2.83 1.31
CA ASP A 13 21.53 -4.19 1.09
C ASP A 13 20.74 -4.71 2.29
N TYR A 14 21.14 -4.31 3.50
CA TYR A 14 20.39 -4.61 4.72
C TYR A 14 19.01 -3.93 4.71
N VAL A 15 18.95 -2.64 4.35
CA VAL A 15 17.68 -1.91 4.20
C VAL A 15 16.76 -2.61 3.22
N ASN A 16 17.30 -3.04 2.09
CA ASN A 16 16.57 -3.73 1.03
C ASN A 16 16.01 -5.06 1.49
N GLN A 17 16.84 -5.88 2.13
CA GLN A 17 16.39 -7.17 2.66
C GLN A 17 15.27 -6.99 3.69
N LYS A 18 15.33 -5.97 4.54
CA LYS A 18 14.28 -5.67 5.52
C LYS A 18 13.01 -5.18 4.84
N TYR A 19 13.13 -4.30 3.86
CA TYR A 19 12.01 -3.82 3.07
C TYR A 19 11.33 -4.97 2.31
N ILE A 20 12.09 -5.81 1.62
CA ILE A 20 11.58 -6.98 0.88
C ILE A 20 10.85 -7.95 1.81
N LYS A 21 11.41 -8.26 2.99
CA LYS A 21 10.75 -9.12 3.98
C LYS A 21 9.41 -8.53 4.44
N PHE A 22 9.40 -7.23 4.76
CA PHE A 22 8.17 -6.52 5.11
C PHE A 22 7.15 -6.55 3.97
N LEU A 23 7.60 -6.22 2.76
CA LEU A 23 6.76 -6.16 1.55
C LEU A 23 6.17 -7.53 1.21
N SER A 24 6.94 -8.60 1.38
CA SER A 24 6.47 -9.97 1.17
C SER A 24 5.33 -10.32 2.14
N SER A 25 5.44 -9.94 3.41
CA SER A 25 4.39 -10.19 4.41
C SER A 25 3.11 -9.43 4.05
N ILE A 26 3.24 -8.12 3.83
CA ILE A 26 2.08 -7.26 3.58
C ILE A 26 1.40 -7.59 2.24
N SER A 27 2.18 -8.04 1.25
CA SER A 27 1.68 -8.46 -0.04
C SER A 27 0.73 -9.65 0.06
N ILE A 28 1.06 -10.64 0.89
CA ILE A 28 0.20 -11.82 1.10
C ILE A 28 -1.15 -11.38 1.67
N GLU A 29 -1.13 -10.52 2.68
CA GLU A 29 -2.34 -10.03 3.35
C GLU A 29 -3.21 -9.18 2.39
N PHE A 30 -2.58 -8.30 1.62
CA PHE A 30 -3.28 -7.51 0.60
C PHE A 30 -3.93 -8.39 -0.48
N ARG A 31 -3.19 -9.36 -1.01
CA ARG A 31 -3.69 -10.27 -2.06
C ARG A 31 -4.80 -11.15 -1.52
N PHE A 32 -4.66 -11.67 -0.31
CA PHE A 32 -5.73 -12.40 0.37
C PHE A 32 -6.99 -11.54 0.46
N SER A 33 -6.85 -10.31 0.96
CA SER A 33 -7.98 -9.40 1.12
C SER A 33 -8.67 -9.04 -0.20
N LEU A 34 -7.91 -8.75 -1.25
CA LEU A 34 -8.45 -8.48 -2.58
C LEU A 34 -9.14 -9.70 -3.19
N ASN A 35 -8.57 -10.89 -3.04
CA ASN A 35 -9.16 -12.11 -3.53
C ASN A 35 -10.49 -12.42 -2.84
N CYS A 36 -10.61 -12.14 -1.54
CA CYS A 36 -11.89 -12.22 -0.83
C CYS A 36 -12.94 -11.30 -1.47
N LEU A 37 -12.63 -10.02 -1.68
CA LEU A 37 -13.55 -9.07 -2.34
C LEU A 37 -13.99 -9.56 -3.73
N LEU A 38 -13.02 -9.92 -4.58
CA LEU A 38 -13.29 -10.36 -5.94
C LEU A 38 -14.10 -11.65 -6.00
N SER A 39 -13.90 -12.57 -5.05
CA SER A 39 -14.64 -13.83 -4.98
C SER A 39 -16.12 -13.60 -4.66
N TRP A 40 -16.43 -12.76 -3.67
CA TRP A 40 -17.83 -12.44 -3.33
C TRP A 40 -18.54 -11.71 -4.47
N ILE A 41 -17.85 -10.76 -5.12
CA ILE A 41 -18.39 -10.07 -6.29
C ILE A 41 -18.60 -11.04 -7.46
N HIS A 42 -17.70 -12.00 -7.64
CA HIS A 42 -17.86 -13.03 -8.66
C HIS A 42 -19.08 -13.92 -8.40
N LEU A 43 -19.29 -14.35 -7.15
CA LEU A 43 -20.47 -15.13 -6.76
C LEU A 43 -21.77 -14.34 -6.97
N TRP A 44 -21.76 -13.05 -6.64
CA TRP A 44 -22.88 -12.15 -6.91
C TRP A 44 -23.23 -12.11 -8.40
N ARG A 45 -22.23 -11.94 -9.28
CA ARG A 45 -22.44 -11.88 -10.74
C ARG A 45 -23.09 -13.14 -11.32
N GLN A 46 -22.86 -14.29 -10.69
CA GLN A 46 -23.49 -15.55 -11.09
C GLN A 46 -24.96 -15.66 -10.65
N SER A 47 -25.56 -14.57 -10.13
CA SER A 47 -26.92 -14.53 -9.58
C SER A 47 -27.15 -15.54 -8.47
N ARG A 48 -26.08 -15.92 -7.75
CA ARG A 48 -26.15 -16.89 -6.63
C ARG A 48 -26.46 -16.24 -5.30
N PHE A 49 -26.91 -14.99 -5.29
CA PHE A 49 -27.16 -14.26 -4.05
C PHE A 49 -28.65 -14.17 -3.78
N ASP A 50 -29.07 -14.86 -2.72
CA ASP A 50 -30.25 -14.48 -1.98
C ASP A 50 -29.93 -13.26 -1.09
N HIS A 51 -30.91 -12.85 -0.28
CA HIS A 51 -30.74 -11.71 0.62
C HIS A 51 -29.61 -11.93 1.63
N ASN A 52 -29.48 -13.14 2.18
CA ASN A 52 -28.47 -13.46 3.18
C ASN A 52 -27.06 -13.46 2.59
N ALA A 53 -26.88 -14.03 1.38
CA ALA A 53 -25.61 -14.00 0.68
C ALA A 53 -25.19 -12.57 0.29
N THR A 54 -26.16 -11.71 -0.05
CA THR A 54 -25.90 -10.28 -0.30
C THR A 54 -25.42 -9.58 0.97
N LEU A 55 -26.08 -9.85 2.11
CA LEU A 55 -25.68 -9.30 3.39
C LEU A 55 -24.26 -9.73 3.79
N GLN A 56 -23.96 -11.02 3.70
CA GLN A 56 -22.61 -11.54 3.97
C GLN A 56 -21.56 -10.91 3.05
N ALA A 57 -21.87 -10.75 1.76
CA ALA A 57 -20.94 -10.14 0.82
C ALA A 57 -20.58 -8.70 1.21
N PHE A 58 -21.57 -7.88 1.59
CA PHE A 58 -21.31 -6.51 2.03
C PHE A 58 -20.55 -6.45 3.36
N GLU A 59 -20.82 -7.35 4.31
CA GLU A 59 -20.04 -7.46 5.56
C GLU A 59 -18.58 -7.80 5.28
N ILE A 60 -18.32 -8.79 4.41
CA ILE A 60 -16.96 -9.15 4.00
C ILE A 60 -16.31 -7.98 3.25
N VAL A 61 -17.05 -7.28 2.37
CA VAL A 61 -16.51 -6.11 1.66
C VAL A 61 -16.07 -5.03 2.64
N GLU A 62 -16.86 -4.75 3.66
CA GLU A 62 -16.54 -3.77 4.71
C GLU A 62 -15.25 -4.15 5.45
N GLN A 63 -15.21 -5.36 6.03
CA GLN A 63 -14.07 -5.85 6.81
C GLN A 63 -12.77 -5.83 6.00
N HIS A 64 -12.82 -6.25 4.75
CA HIS A 64 -11.64 -6.32 3.89
C HIS A 64 -11.20 -4.95 3.38
N THR A 65 -12.12 -3.99 3.25
CA THR A 65 -11.80 -2.58 2.93
C THR A 65 -11.10 -1.90 4.12
N GLU A 66 -11.54 -2.17 5.35
CA GLU A 66 -10.88 -1.71 6.57
C GLU A 66 -9.47 -2.30 6.70
N LEU A 67 -9.33 -3.62 6.51
CA LEU A 67 -8.04 -4.30 6.51
C LEU A 67 -7.08 -3.70 5.46
N GLN A 68 -7.54 -3.50 4.23
CA GLN A 68 -6.69 -2.91 3.17
C GLN A 68 -6.29 -1.46 3.49
N THR A 69 -7.12 -0.71 4.21
CA THR A 69 -6.76 0.63 4.69
C THR A 69 -5.60 0.55 5.67
N LEU A 70 -5.69 -0.36 6.66
CA LEU A 70 -4.61 -0.58 7.64
C LEU A 70 -3.31 -1.04 6.98
N LEU A 71 -3.38 -1.97 6.03
CA LEU A 71 -2.21 -2.44 5.29
C LEU A 71 -1.59 -1.33 4.43
N LEU A 72 -2.41 -0.45 3.84
CA LEU A 72 -1.90 0.68 3.06
C LEU A 72 -1.17 1.68 3.97
N GLU A 73 -1.71 1.93 5.15
CA GLU A 73 -1.08 2.79 6.15
C GLU A 73 0.22 2.18 6.68
N GLN A 74 0.27 0.87 6.92
CA GLN A 74 1.50 0.17 7.29
C GLN A 74 2.55 0.27 6.18
N LEU A 75 2.17 0.09 4.90
CA LEU A 75 3.07 0.24 3.76
C LEU A 75 3.68 1.64 3.69
N LEU A 76 2.84 2.68 3.79
CA LEU A 76 3.27 4.08 3.70
C LEU A 76 4.11 4.56 4.90
N ASN A 77 3.93 3.92 6.05
CA ASN A 77 4.64 4.24 7.28
C ASN A 77 5.84 3.34 7.52
N TRP A 78 6.16 2.43 6.60
CA TRP A 78 7.30 1.55 6.77
C TRP A 78 8.59 2.34 6.98
N ARG A 79 9.29 2.00 8.07
CA ARG A 79 10.62 2.50 8.42
C ARG A 79 11.37 1.42 9.17
N LEU A 80 12.65 1.27 8.89
CA LEU A 80 13.62 0.59 9.75
C LEU A 80 13.55 1.16 11.17
N ALA A 81 13.56 0.28 12.15
CA ALA A 81 13.57 0.72 13.53
C ALA A 81 14.94 1.30 13.90
N PRO A 82 15.01 2.34 14.77
CA PRO A 82 16.27 2.97 15.14
C PRO A 82 17.32 2.03 15.74
N TYR A 83 16.91 0.91 16.34
CA TYR A 83 17.81 -0.09 16.91
C TYR A 83 18.38 -1.09 15.87
N GLU A 84 17.81 -1.13 14.67
CA GLU A 84 18.31 -1.93 13.54
C GLU A 84 19.39 -1.18 12.73
N ILE A 85 19.67 0.07 13.11
CA ILE A 85 20.71 0.94 12.57
C ILE A 85 22.00 0.63 13.32
N ASP A 86 22.93 -0.12 12.73
CA ASP A 86 24.23 -0.40 13.35
C ASP A 86 25.12 0.86 13.36
N PRO A 87 25.44 1.45 14.53
CA PRO A 87 26.29 2.64 14.61
C PRO A 87 27.75 2.39 14.20
N HIS A 88 28.17 1.13 14.03
CA HIS A 88 29.56 0.74 13.80
C HIS A 88 29.88 0.25 12.37
N ALA A 89 28.89 0.15 11.48
CA ALA A 89 29.10 -0.33 10.12
C ALA A 89 30.04 0.60 9.31
N SER A 90 31.05 0.01 8.66
CA SER A 90 32.16 0.71 7.99
C SER A 90 31.99 0.93 6.48
N SER A 91 30.79 0.75 5.92
CA SER A 91 30.52 0.98 4.49
C SER A 91 29.43 2.04 4.24
N VAL A 92 29.70 2.86 3.22
CA VAL A 92 28.87 3.82 2.45
C VAL A 92 27.69 4.55 3.14
N SER A 93 27.76 5.88 3.09
CA SER A 93 26.79 6.84 3.63
C SER A 93 25.52 6.94 2.76
N LEU A 94 24.45 6.21 3.11
CA LEU A 94 23.11 6.56 2.64
C LEU A 94 22.43 7.51 3.63
N ASN A 95 21.90 8.62 3.11
CA ASN A 95 20.97 9.46 3.86
C ASN A 95 19.62 8.75 3.88
N VAL A 96 19.43 7.88 4.87
CA VAL A 96 18.22 7.07 5.09
C VAL A 96 16.92 7.90 4.94
N ASP A 97 16.92 9.15 5.41
CA ASP A 97 15.76 10.06 5.27
C ASP A 97 15.48 10.46 3.81
N PHE A 98 16.51 10.67 3.00
CA PHE A 98 16.36 10.96 1.56
C PHE A 98 15.70 9.79 0.82
N HIS A 99 16.09 8.55 1.12
CA HIS A 99 15.49 7.37 0.51
C HIS A 99 14.06 7.14 0.98
N TYR A 100 13.75 7.37 2.26
CA TYR A 100 12.36 7.38 2.73
C TYR A 100 11.52 8.43 2.04
N GLN A 101 12.08 9.61 1.75
CA GLN A 101 11.37 10.64 0.99
C GLN A 101 11.11 10.20 -0.47
N LYS A 102 12.06 9.52 -1.12
CA LYS A 102 11.91 8.98 -2.49
C LYS A 102 10.85 7.88 -2.53
N LEU A 103 10.93 6.91 -1.63
CA LEU A 103 9.93 5.85 -1.43
C LEU A 103 8.54 6.46 -1.19
N ARG A 104 8.45 7.41 -0.25
CA ARG A 104 7.20 8.11 0.07
C ARG A 104 6.65 8.81 -1.17
N LYS A 105 7.46 9.55 -1.93
CA LYS A 105 7.00 10.24 -3.15
C LYS A 105 6.45 9.26 -4.19
N PHE A 106 7.14 8.15 -4.44
CA PHE A 106 6.69 7.11 -5.36
C PHE A 106 5.35 6.51 -4.91
N GLN A 107 5.31 6.03 -3.66
CA GLN A 107 4.13 5.38 -3.11
C GLN A 107 2.95 6.33 -2.93
N TYR A 108 3.18 7.63 -2.70
CA TYR A 108 2.13 8.59 -2.37
C TYR A 108 1.09 8.72 -3.48
N SER A 109 1.51 8.81 -4.74
CA SER A 109 0.57 8.93 -5.87
C SER A 109 -0.30 7.68 -6.04
N LEU A 110 0.33 6.50 -6.00
CA LEU A 110 -0.35 5.21 -6.11
C LEU A 110 -1.27 4.96 -4.90
N ALA A 111 -0.83 5.34 -3.71
CA ALA A 111 -1.59 5.15 -2.48
C ALA A 111 -2.77 6.11 -2.36
N ILE A 112 -2.69 7.34 -2.88
CA ILE A 112 -3.85 8.22 -2.99
C ILE A 112 -4.91 7.56 -3.86
N GLU A 113 -4.52 7.05 -5.03
CA GLU A 113 -5.47 6.41 -5.94
C GLU A 113 -6.06 5.15 -5.31
N PHE A 114 -5.23 4.32 -4.66
CA PHE A 114 -5.68 3.13 -3.94
C PHE A 114 -6.68 3.49 -2.84
N LYS A 115 -6.37 4.52 -2.03
CA LYS A 115 -7.24 5.02 -0.97
C LYS A 115 -8.54 5.59 -1.51
N SER A 116 -8.54 6.23 -2.68
CA SER A 116 -9.76 6.68 -3.35
C SER A 116 -10.68 5.51 -3.68
N CYS A 117 -10.14 4.40 -4.22
CA CYS A 117 -10.92 3.18 -4.46
C CYS A 117 -11.47 2.59 -3.16
N LEU A 118 -10.67 2.53 -2.09
CA LEU A 118 -11.12 2.05 -0.77
C LEU A 118 -12.26 2.89 -0.21
N ASN A 119 -12.10 4.22 -0.18
CA ASN A 119 -13.10 5.15 0.33
C ASN A 119 -14.41 5.03 -0.45
N ARG A 120 -14.32 4.87 -1.78
CA ARG A 120 -15.51 4.71 -2.62
C ARG A 120 -16.22 3.39 -2.34
N THR A 121 -15.49 2.29 -2.22
CA THR A 121 -16.04 0.99 -1.83
C THR A 121 -16.70 1.04 -0.46
N SER A 122 -16.02 1.60 0.55
CA SER A 122 -16.56 1.77 1.90
C SER A 122 -17.85 2.59 1.90
N HIS A 123 -17.88 3.70 1.17
CA HIS A 123 -19.07 4.54 1.05
C HIS A 123 -20.26 3.80 0.43
N LEU A 124 -20.05 3.06 -0.66
CA LEU A 124 -21.11 2.28 -1.31
C LEU A 124 -21.67 1.19 -0.39
N THR A 125 -20.79 0.51 0.35
CA THR A 125 -21.18 -0.47 1.37
C THR A 125 -22.00 0.17 2.48
N GLN A 126 -21.64 1.38 2.92
CA GLN A 126 -22.39 2.12 3.93
C GLN A 126 -23.77 2.55 3.44
N LEU A 127 -23.89 3.06 2.21
CA LEU A 127 -25.19 3.40 1.60
C LEU A 127 -26.11 2.18 1.56
N TRP A 128 -25.56 1.02 1.18
CA TRP A 128 -26.32 -0.23 1.17
C TRP A 128 -26.82 -0.60 2.57
N ARG A 129 -25.92 -0.56 3.57
CA ARG A 129 -26.24 -0.91 4.97
C ARG A 129 -27.33 -0.02 5.56
N GLN A 130 -27.36 1.25 5.17
CA GLN A 130 -28.35 2.22 5.60
C GLN A 130 -29.70 2.09 4.86
N GLY A 131 -29.84 1.09 3.97
CA GLY A 131 -31.05 0.88 3.17
C GLY A 131 -31.29 1.99 2.14
N GLN A 132 -30.26 2.77 1.78
CA GLN A 132 -30.36 3.90 0.86
C GLN A 132 -30.25 3.48 -0.61
N LEU A 133 -29.94 2.20 -0.87
CA LEU A 133 -29.86 1.65 -2.21
C LEU A 133 -31.08 0.76 -2.48
N ASP A 134 -31.84 1.10 -3.52
CA ASP A 134 -32.81 0.17 -4.07
C ASP A 134 -32.12 -1.00 -4.80
N ARG A 135 -32.92 -1.92 -5.35
CA ARG A 135 -32.39 -3.10 -6.05
C ARG A 135 -31.51 -2.73 -7.25
N SER A 136 -31.89 -1.72 -8.03
CA SER A 136 -31.13 -1.27 -9.21
C SER A 136 -29.82 -0.61 -8.77
N ALA A 137 -29.89 0.28 -7.79
CA ALA A 137 -28.75 0.99 -7.21
C ALA A 137 -27.76 0.02 -6.54
N THR A 138 -28.24 -1.05 -5.90
CA THR A 138 -27.39 -2.11 -5.34
C THR A 138 -26.59 -2.82 -6.42
N ILE A 139 -27.20 -3.12 -7.57
CA ILE A 139 -26.51 -3.74 -8.71
C ILE A 139 -25.42 -2.82 -9.26
N VAL A 140 -25.69 -1.52 -9.34
CA VAL A 140 -24.71 -0.51 -9.78
C VAL A 140 -23.57 -0.41 -8.78
N ALA A 141 -23.87 -0.34 -7.48
CA ALA A 141 -22.87 -0.27 -6.42
C ALA A 141 -21.93 -1.49 -6.45
N LEU A 142 -22.45 -2.71 -6.61
CA LEU A 142 -21.63 -3.92 -6.67
C LEU A 142 -20.71 -3.96 -7.91
N LYS A 143 -21.18 -3.45 -9.06
CA LYS A 143 -20.32 -3.29 -10.25
C LYS A 143 -19.21 -2.28 -10.02
N GLU A 144 -19.49 -1.19 -9.32
CA GLU A 144 -18.49 -0.17 -9.02
C GLU A 144 -17.45 -0.69 -8.00
N ILE A 145 -17.90 -1.42 -6.97
CA ILE A 145 -17.01 -2.12 -6.03
C ILE A 145 -16.10 -3.11 -6.79
N GLU A 146 -16.63 -3.83 -7.80
CA GLU A 146 -15.82 -4.71 -8.66
C GLU A 146 -14.70 -3.94 -9.38
N GLN A 147 -15.05 -2.80 -9.97
CA GLN A 147 -14.09 -1.97 -10.70
C GLN A 147 -13.02 -1.42 -9.76
N ASN A 148 -13.41 -0.97 -8.56
CA ASN A 148 -12.49 -0.53 -7.52
C ASN A 148 -11.54 -1.65 -7.09
N ALA A 149 -12.04 -2.87 -6.85
CA ALA A 149 -11.20 -4.01 -6.47
C ALA A 149 -10.19 -4.39 -7.57
N LYS A 150 -10.62 -4.37 -8.85
CA LYS A 150 -9.70 -4.59 -9.98
C LYS A 150 -8.64 -3.49 -10.07
N ARG A 151 -9.03 -2.23 -9.83
CA ARG A 151 -8.10 -1.10 -9.83
C ARG A 151 -7.09 -1.20 -8.69
N GLN A 152 -7.54 -1.56 -7.49
CA GLN A 152 -6.68 -1.85 -6.34
C GLN A 152 -5.67 -2.94 -6.65
N SER A 153 -6.07 -4.04 -7.30
CA SER A 153 -5.14 -5.09 -7.72
C SER A 153 -4.03 -4.57 -8.65
N GLN A 154 -4.37 -3.75 -9.64
CA GLN A 154 -3.37 -3.13 -10.54
C GLN A 154 -2.43 -2.17 -9.81
N LEU A 155 -2.96 -1.38 -8.88
CA LEU A 155 -2.18 -0.43 -8.08
C LEU A 155 -1.27 -1.15 -7.09
N LEU A 156 -1.75 -2.25 -6.50
CA LEU A 156 -0.96 -3.09 -5.62
C LEU A 156 0.27 -3.64 -6.33
N GLU A 157 0.12 -4.19 -7.54
CA GLU A 157 1.27 -4.71 -8.29
C GLU A 157 2.32 -3.61 -8.56
N LYS A 158 1.89 -2.35 -8.79
CA LYS A 158 2.81 -1.21 -8.92
C LYS A 158 3.48 -0.82 -7.61
N LEU A 159 2.73 -0.85 -6.51
CA LEU A 159 3.25 -0.57 -5.17
C LEU A 159 4.26 -1.62 -4.70
N LEU A 160 4.04 -2.89 -5.08
CA LEU A 160 4.88 -4.02 -4.71
C LEU A 160 6.12 -4.18 -5.60
N ASN A 161 6.09 -3.69 -6.85
CA ASN A 161 7.23 -3.78 -7.78
C ASN A 161 8.24 -2.62 -7.63
N TRP A 162 8.23 -1.93 -6.48
CA TRP A 162 9.24 -0.90 -6.21
C TRP A 162 10.55 -1.55 -5.80
N ASP A 163 11.63 -1.18 -6.48
CA ASP A 163 12.99 -1.61 -6.17
C ASP A 163 13.83 -0.43 -5.64
N PHE A 164 14.74 -0.76 -4.73
CA PHE A 164 15.68 0.18 -4.15
C PHE A 164 17.00 0.07 -4.91
N ALA A 165 17.25 1.03 -5.81
CA ALA A 165 18.51 1.16 -6.54
C ALA A 165 19.39 2.26 -5.90
N PRO A 166 20.29 1.92 -4.95
CA PRO A 166 21.10 2.91 -4.24
C PRO A 166 22.27 3.44 -5.07
N HIS A 167 22.66 2.74 -6.13
CA HIS A 167 23.85 3.06 -6.93
C HIS A 167 23.59 4.02 -8.09
N GLU A 168 22.32 4.29 -8.43
CA GLU A 168 21.97 5.24 -9.50
C GLU A 168 22.07 6.70 -9.04
N ASP A 169 22.15 6.97 -7.73
CA ASP A 169 22.20 8.34 -7.19
C ASP A 169 23.64 8.94 -7.18
N HIS A 170 24.65 8.22 -7.68
CA HIS A 170 26.02 8.76 -7.84
C HIS A 170 26.15 9.82 -8.94
N GLU A 171 25.22 9.89 -9.90
CA GLU A 171 25.24 10.93 -10.94
C GLU A 171 24.76 12.30 -10.43
N LEU A 172 23.86 12.32 -9.43
CA LEU A 172 23.31 13.58 -8.88
C LEU A 172 24.28 14.32 -7.94
N SER A 173 25.25 13.60 -7.36
CA SER A 173 26.29 14.22 -6.53
C SER A 173 27.40 14.89 -7.38
N HIS A 174 27.56 14.49 -8.64
CA HIS A 174 28.48 15.14 -9.57
C HIS A 174 27.92 16.45 -10.14
N GLU A 175 26.61 16.56 -10.40
CA GLU A 175 26.01 17.80 -10.92
C GLU A 175 25.98 18.94 -9.90
N LEU A 176 25.82 18.64 -8.61
CA LEU A 176 25.83 19.64 -7.54
C LEU A 176 27.23 20.14 -7.19
N SER A 177 28.27 19.37 -7.51
CA SER A 177 29.67 19.79 -7.30
C SER A 177 30.26 20.59 -8.47
N ILE A 178 29.59 20.65 -9.63
CA ILE A 178 30.04 21.41 -10.82
C ILE A 178 29.38 22.81 -10.89
N LYS A 179 28.38 23.09 -10.04
CA LYS A 179 27.65 24.37 -10.00
C LYS A 179 27.89 25.23 -8.74
N ALA A 180 28.93 24.93 -7.94
CA ALA A 180 29.36 25.75 -6.81
C ALA A 180 30.78 26.27 -7.06
#